data_AF-A0A1L6ZKL9-F1
#
_entry.id   AF-A0A1L6ZKL9-F1
#
_cell.length_a   1.000
_cell.length_b   1.000
_cell.length_c   1.000
_cell.angle_alpha   90.00
_cell.angle_beta   90.00
_cell.angle_gamma   90.00
#
_symmetry.space_group_name_H-M   'P 1'
#
loop_
_entity.id
_entity.type
_entity.pdbx_description
1 polymer ?
#
loop_
_entity_poly.entity_id
_entity_poly.type
_entity_poly.pdbx_seq_one_letter_code
_entity_poly.pdbx_strand_id
1 'polypeptide(L)'
;MRNKQLIKINKPKWGNDLRARWRERFARHLSIKEQKEAAIDDFLWHLCSSGMVTCLEKDEAIDTFLKQQKYKCTVFYQFVNEAYLFENASSLSINDLPYQSDDMDYNDMYVMDWNEKWTFVMTHEKDYGPYFIQIDETSE
;
A
#
# COMPACT_ATOMS: atom_id res chain seq x y z
N MET A 1 -19.38 -18.26 15.39
CA MET A 1 -18.80 -17.02 14.84
C MET A 1 -19.40 -16.80 13.46
N ARG A 2 -20.07 -15.67 13.19
CA ARG A 2 -20.57 -15.38 11.83
C ARG A 2 -19.36 -15.10 10.94
N ASN A 3 -19.09 -15.97 9.96
CA ASN A 3 -18.15 -15.67 8.88
C ASN A 3 -18.69 -14.45 8.15
N LYS A 4 -18.11 -13.28 8.38
CA LYS A 4 -18.43 -12.10 7.58
C LYS A 4 -17.68 -12.24 6.26
N GLN A 5 -18.43 -12.25 5.17
CA GLN A 5 -17.85 -12.31 3.83
C GLN A 5 -17.03 -11.05 3.56
N LEU A 6 -15.87 -11.22 2.92
CA LEU A 6 -15.06 -10.12 2.39
C LEU A 6 -15.89 -9.31 1.39
N ILE A 7 -15.94 -7.99 1.55
CA ILE A 7 -16.68 -7.10 0.67
C ILE A 7 -15.68 -6.24 -0.11
N LYS A 8 -15.78 -6.25 -1.44
CA LYS A 8 -15.00 -5.39 -2.35
C LYS A 8 -15.92 -4.36 -3.01
N ILE A 9 -15.62 -3.07 -2.81
CA ILE A 9 -16.41 -1.94 -3.35
C ILE A 9 -15.52 -1.14 -4.31
N ASN A 10 -15.95 -0.95 -5.56
CA ASN A 10 -15.24 -0.10 -6.52
C ASN A 10 -15.34 1.39 -6.14
N LYS A 11 -14.22 2.10 -6.21
CA LYS A 11 -14.04 3.53 -5.94
C LYS A 11 -13.27 4.18 -7.10
N PRO A 12 -13.91 4.44 -8.25
CA PRO A 12 -13.23 4.75 -9.52
C PRO A 12 -12.51 6.11 -9.57
N LYS A 13 -12.59 6.92 -8.52
CA LYS A 13 -12.02 8.28 -8.47
C LYS A 13 -11.13 8.53 -7.25
N TRP A 14 -10.84 7.50 -6.46
CA TRP A 14 -10.09 7.67 -5.20
C TRP A 14 -8.58 7.59 -5.37
N GLY A 15 -8.05 7.07 -6.48
CA GLY A 15 -6.61 6.79 -6.60
C GLY A 15 -5.72 8.02 -6.39
N ASN A 16 -6.05 9.18 -6.96
CA ASN A 16 -5.27 10.40 -6.75
C ASN A 16 -5.24 10.84 -5.29
N ASP A 17 -6.39 10.86 -4.62
CA ASP A 17 -6.50 11.23 -3.21
C ASP A 17 -5.77 10.22 -2.32
N LEU A 18 -5.84 8.92 -2.65
CA LEU A 18 -5.16 7.87 -1.90
C LEU A 18 -3.64 7.96 -2.06
N ARG A 19 -3.11 8.25 -3.26
CA ARG A 19 -1.67 8.50 -3.45
C ARG A 19 -1.20 9.70 -2.64
N ALA A 20 -1.96 10.80 -2.64
CA ALA A 20 -1.64 11.98 -1.86
C ALA A 20 -1.64 11.68 -0.35
N ARG A 21 -2.66 10.98 0.16
CA ARG A 21 -2.74 10.54 1.56
C ARG A 21 -1.61 9.60 1.94
N TRP A 22 -1.29 8.64 1.07
CA TRP A 22 -0.18 7.70 1.29
C TRP A 22 1.13 8.46 1.45
N ARG A 23 1.43 9.40 0.53
CA ARG A 23 2.65 10.22 0.60
C ARG A 23 2.69 11.05 1.89
N GLU A 24 1.60 11.75 2.20
CA GLU A 24 1.49 12.54 3.43
C GLU A 24 1.70 11.66 4.68
N ARG A 25 1.21 10.43 4.68
CA ARG A 25 1.29 9.59 5.86
C ARG A 25 2.67 8.95 6.05
N PHE A 26 3.18 8.32 5.00
CA PHE A 26 4.37 7.47 5.06
C PHE A 26 5.67 8.21 4.71
N ALA A 27 5.60 9.37 4.05
CA ALA A 27 6.78 10.16 3.66
C ALA A 27 6.86 11.55 4.34
N ARG A 28 5.97 11.90 5.28
CA ARG A 28 5.97 13.22 5.97
C ARG A 28 7.28 13.56 6.68
N HIS A 29 8.06 12.58 7.11
CA HIS A 29 9.33 12.81 7.79
C HIS A 29 10.41 13.32 6.82
N LEU A 30 10.18 13.21 5.51
CA LEU A 30 11.08 13.70 4.47
C LEU A 30 10.70 15.10 4.02
N SER A 31 11.72 15.94 3.84
CA SER A 31 11.57 17.22 3.17
C SER A 31 11.17 17.05 1.70
N ILE A 32 10.61 18.10 1.10
CA ILE A 32 10.27 18.13 -0.34
C ILE A 32 11.49 17.81 -1.22
N LYS A 33 12.69 18.21 -0.78
CA LYS A 33 13.94 17.94 -1.50
C LYS A 33 14.27 16.44 -1.48
N GLU A 34 14.22 15.80 -0.31
CA GLU A 34 14.47 14.36 -0.16
C GLU A 34 13.44 13.54 -0.95
N GLN A 35 12.16 13.91 -0.89
CA GLN A 35 11.12 13.22 -1.66
C GLN A 35 11.37 13.28 -3.18
N LYS A 36 11.89 14.41 -3.68
CA LYS A 36 12.28 14.56 -5.09
C LYS A 36 13.54 13.77 -5.44
N GLU A 37 14.53 13.75 -4.57
CA GLU A 37 15.77 12.99 -4.77
C GLU A 37 15.50 11.48 -4.82
N ALA A 38 14.52 10.98 -4.06
CA ALA A 38 14.04 9.61 -4.15
C ALA A 38 13.03 9.35 -5.26
N ALA A 39 12.67 10.34 -6.09
CA ALA A 39 11.70 10.19 -7.17
C ALA A 39 10.36 9.53 -6.71
N ILE A 40 9.88 9.90 -5.51
CA ILE A 40 8.65 9.33 -4.93
C ILE A 40 7.40 9.70 -5.76
N ASP A 41 7.44 10.85 -6.43
CA ASP A 41 6.35 11.29 -7.31
C ASP A 41 6.21 10.40 -8.57
N ASP A 42 7.29 9.74 -8.99
CA ASP A 42 7.26 8.80 -10.12
C ASP A 42 6.69 7.46 -9.67
N PHE A 43 7.20 6.93 -8.54
CA PHE A 43 6.74 5.70 -7.91
C PHE A 43 6.78 5.81 -6.39
N LEU A 44 5.64 5.65 -5.71
CA LEU A 44 5.58 5.78 -4.25
C LEU A 44 6.45 4.73 -3.55
N TRP A 45 6.59 3.54 -4.13
CA TRP A 45 7.43 2.47 -3.58
C TRP A 45 8.93 2.80 -3.56
N HIS A 46 9.38 3.84 -4.28
CA HIS A 46 10.75 4.34 -4.16
C HIS A 46 11.09 4.81 -2.75
N LEU A 47 10.10 5.20 -1.94
CA LEU A 47 10.30 5.48 -0.52
C LEU A 47 11.00 4.30 0.21
N CYS A 48 10.64 3.07 -0.17
CA CYS A 48 11.22 1.84 0.39
C CYS A 48 12.59 1.55 -0.24
N SER A 49 12.68 1.47 -1.56
CA SER A 49 13.92 1.05 -2.25
C SER A 49 15.08 2.04 -2.11
N SER A 50 14.79 3.33 -1.86
CA SER A 50 15.80 4.36 -1.54
C SER A 50 16.32 4.29 -0.11
N GLY A 51 15.73 3.46 0.77
CA GLY A 51 16.10 3.35 2.18
C GLY A 51 15.68 4.56 3.03
N MET A 52 14.80 5.42 2.52
CA MET A 52 14.33 6.61 3.24
C MET A 52 13.25 6.31 4.30
N VAL A 53 12.74 5.08 4.35
CA VAL A 53 11.85 4.60 5.40
C VAL A 53 12.27 3.21 5.84
N THR A 54 12.10 2.90 7.13
CA THR A 54 12.20 1.52 7.59
C THR A 54 10.99 0.74 7.08
N CYS A 55 11.24 -0.32 6.32
CA CYS A 55 10.22 -1.20 5.78
C CYS A 55 10.71 -2.66 5.83
N LEU A 56 9.75 -3.58 5.81
CA LEU A 56 10.01 -4.99 5.58
C LEU A 56 9.93 -5.27 4.07
N GLU A 57 10.62 -6.31 3.62
CA GLU A 57 10.69 -6.67 2.21
C GLU A 57 10.34 -8.14 1.98
N LYS A 58 9.88 -8.47 0.76
CA LYS A 58 9.69 -9.83 0.27
C LYS A 58 8.83 -10.68 1.21
N ASP A 59 9.34 -11.85 1.62
CA ASP A 59 8.61 -12.79 2.46
C ASP A 59 8.21 -12.19 3.81
N GLU A 60 9.05 -11.32 4.40
CA GLU A 60 8.72 -10.66 5.67
C GLU A 60 7.57 -9.66 5.52
N ALA A 61 7.55 -8.93 4.39
CA ALA A 61 6.44 -8.03 4.07
C ALA A 61 5.13 -8.80 3.87
N ILE A 62 5.19 -9.92 3.14
CA ILE A 62 4.05 -10.81 2.89
C ILE A 62 3.51 -11.37 4.19
N ASP A 63 4.37 -11.96 5.01
CA ASP A 63 4.03 -12.56 6.29
C ASP A 63 3.36 -11.55 7.22
N THR A 64 3.93 -10.35 7.30
CA THR A 64 3.41 -9.28 8.16
C THR A 64 2.07 -8.77 7.64
N PHE A 65 1.93 -8.58 6.33
CA PHE A 65 0.64 -8.27 5.72
C PHE A 65 -0.41 -9.32 6.07
N LEU A 66 -0.13 -10.61 5.89
CA LEU A 66 -1.08 -11.69 6.17
C LEU A 66 -1.49 -11.74 7.65
N LYS A 67 -0.55 -11.51 8.57
CA LYS A 67 -0.79 -11.49 10.03
C LYS A 67 -1.56 -10.25 10.51
N GLN A 68 -1.60 -9.18 9.71
CA GLN A 68 -2.20 -7.92 10.14
C GLN A 68 -3.70 -8.05 10.39
N GLN A 69 -4.17 -7.45 11.49
CA GLN A 69 -5.61 -7.35 11.75
C GLN A 69 -6.23 -6.29 10.84
N LYS A 70 -7.02 -6.72 9.85
CA LYS A 70 -7.61 -5.86 8.84
C LYS A 70 -9.12 -5.80 9.05
N TYR A 71 -9.64 -4.63 9.42
CA TYR A 71 -11.10 -4.40 9.42
C TYR A 71 -11.55 -3.80 8.09
N LYS A 72 -10.80 -2.81 7.63
CA LYS A 72 -11.07 -2.03 6.43
C LYS A 72 -9.74 -1.56 5.84
N CYS A 73 -9.58 -1.66 4.53
CA CYS A 73 -8.39 -1.16 3.83
C CYS A 73 -8.76 -0.71 2.41
N THR A 74 -7.93 0.13 1.84
CA THR A 74 -8.04 0.58 0.46
C THR A 74 -6.97 -0.08 -0.39
N VAL A 75 -7.30 -0.44 -1.62
CA VAL A 75 -6.37 -0.86 -2.67
C VAL A 75 -6.39 0.20 -3.77
N PHE A 76 -5.23 0.69 -4.18
CA PHE A 76 -5.09 1.67 -5.26
C PHE A 76 -3.77 1.42 -6.00
N TYR A 77 -3.56 2.16 -7.09
CA TYR A 77 -2.45 1.93 -8.00
C TYR A 77 -1.67 3.22 -8.28
N GLN A 78 -0.47 3.07 -8.85
CA GLN A 78 0.39 4.22 -9.17
C GLN A 78 -0.25 5.14 -10.22
N PHE A 79 -0.73 4.60 -11.34
CA PHE A 79 -1.09 5.42 -12.50
C PHE A 79 -2.59 5.59 -12.76
N VAL A 80 -3.45 4.79 -12.11
CA VAL A 80 -4.91 4.88 -12.30
C VAL A 80 -5.65 5.45 -11.09
N ASN A 81 -6.82 6.04 -11.36
CA ASN A 81 -7.70 6.58 -10.31
C ASN A 81 -8.70 5.56 -9.77
N GLU A 82 -8.79 4.40 -10.42
CA GLU A 82 -9.54 3.28 -9.87
C GLU A 82 -8.90 2.80 -8.57
N ALA A 83 -9.77 2.53 -7.60
CA ALA A 83 -9.39 1.99 -6.32
C ALA A 83 -10.50 1.10 -5.81
N TYR A 84 -10.19 0.32 -4.78
CA TYR A 84 -11.12 -0.57 -4.14
C TYR A 84 -11.12 -0.34 -2.65
N LEU A 85 -12.29 -0.39 -2.05
CA LEU A 85 -12.45 -0.47 -0.62
C LEU A 85 -12.81 -1.89 -0.22
N PHE A 86 -12.00 -2.48 0.65
CA PHE A 86 -12.27 -3.78 1.25
C PHE A 86 -12.83 -3.58 2.66
N GLU A 87 -13.99 -4.17 2.93
CA GLU A 87 -14.61 -4.23 4.26
C GLU A 87 -14.71 -5.68 4.73
N ASN A 88 -14.69 -5.89 6.05
CA ASN A 88 -14.51 -7.22 6.66
C ASN A 88 -13.24 -7.90 6.16
N ALA A 89 -12.15 -7.14 6.07
CA ALA A 89 -10.89 -7.56 5.44
C ALA A 89 -10.07 -8.55 6.28
N SER A 90 -10.61 -9.13 7.35
CA SER A 90 -9.85 -9.96 8.28
C SER A 90 -9.31 -11.24 7.64
N SER A 91 -9.97 -11.72 6.59
CA SER A 91 -9.55 -12.87 5.79
C SER A 91 -8.89 -12.49 4.46
N LEU A 92 -8.61 -11.19 4.23
CA LEU A 92 -8.01 -10.73 2.98
C LEU A 92 -6.60 -11.33 2.83
N SER A 93 -6.41 -12.14 1.80
CA SER A 93 -5.14 -12.72 1.40
C SER A 93 -4.57 -12.00 0.17
N ILE A 94 -3.32 -12.33 -0.20
CA ILE A 94 -2.69 -11.79 -1.41
C ILE A 94 -3.48 -12.19 -2.67
N ASN A 95 -4.02 -13.41 -2.70
CA ASN A 95 -4.75 -13.93 -3.87
C ASN A 95 -6.11 -13.23 -4.07
N ASP A 96 -6.62 -12.54 -3.07
CA ASP A 96 -7.86 -11.75 -3.17
C ASP A 96 -7.60 -10.34 -3.73
N LEU A 97 -6.33 -9.92 -3.80
CA LEU A 97 -5.95 -8.60 -4.28
C LEU A 97 -6.08 -8.55 -5.82
N PRO A 98 -6.62 -7.45 -6.37
CA PRO A 98 -6.74 -7.25 -7.82
C PRO A 98 -5.40 -6.82 -8.46
N TYR A 99 -4.32 -7.53 -8.12
CA TYR A 99 -3.01 -7.32 -8.71
C TYR A 99 -2.95 -7.97 -10.10
N GLN A 100 -2.41 -7.27 -11.08
CA GLN A 100 -2.24 -7.78 -12.44
C GLN A 100 -0.79 -7.59 -12.85
N SER A 101 0.02 -8.65 -12.81
CA SER A 101 1.47 -8.56 -13.09
C SER A 101 1.78 -8.08 -14.50
N ASP A 102 0.90 -8.40 -15.45
CA ASP A 102 1.13 -8.18 -16.88
C ASP A 102 0.48 -6.88 -17.40
N ASP A 103 -0.12 -6.08 -16.52
CA ASP A 103 -0.80 -4.83 -16.86
C ASP A 103 -0.06 -3.62 -16.28
N MET A 104 0.41 -2.72 -17.15
CA MET A 104 1.19 -1.54 -16.79
C MET A 104 0.46 -0.55 -15.88
N ASP A 105 -0.88 -0.58 -15.84
CA ASP A 105 -1.68 0.32 -15.02
C ASP A 105 -1.96 -0.25 -13.62
N TYR A 106 -1.89 -1.58 -13.47
CA TYR A 106 -2.34 -2.32 -12.28
C TYR A 106 -1.26 -3.20 -11.61
N ASN A 107 -0.01 -3.11 -12.08
CA ASN A 107 1.14 -3.86 -11.56
C ASN A 107 1.95 -3.10 -10.48
N ASP A 108 1.65 -1.83 -10.21
CA ASP A 108 2.10 -1.09 -9.02
C ASP A 108 0.90 -0.83 -8.10
N MET A 109 0.72 -1.71 -7.10
CA MET A 109 -0.46 -1.76 -6.26
C MET A 109 -0.12 -1.51 -4.79
N TYR A 110 -0.96 -0.71 -4.14
CA TYR A 110 -0.81 -0.30 -2.75
C TYR A 110 -2.06 -0.72 -1.98
N VAL A 111 -1.85 -1.48 -0.91
CA VAL A 111 -2.86 -1.72 0.13
C VAL A 111 -2.55 -0.80 1.30
N MET A 112 -3.52 -0.01 1.73
CA MET A 112 -3.37 0.92 2.84
C MET A 112 -4.46 0.70 3.87
N ASP A 113 -4.07 0.64 5.14
CA ASP A 113 -5.01 0.58 6.26
C ASP A 113 -6.01 1.74 6.21
N TRP A 114 -7.24 1.51 6.65
CA TRP A 114 -8.23 2.59 6.72
C TRP A 114 -7.81 3.75 7.63
N ASN A 115 -7.09 3.45 8.72
CA ASN A 115 -6.55 4.45 9.65
C ASN A 115 -5.09 4.81 9.31
N GLU A 116 -4.60 4.40 8.14
CA GLU A 116 -3.28 4.75 7.62
C GLU A 116 -2.12 4.42 8.57
N LYS A 117 -2.23 3.31 9.30
CA LYS A 117 -1.19 2.83 10.23
C LYS A 117 -0.14 1.96 9.55
N TRP A 118 -0.50 1.33 8.44
CA TRP A 118 0.38 0.47 7.67
C TRP A 118 0.02 0.50 6.19
N THR A 119 0.99 0.15 5.35
CA THR A 119 0.79 -0.09 3.92
C THR A 119 1.56 -1.33 3.47
N PHE A 120 0.97 -2.08 2.55
CA PHE A 120 1.62 -3.17 1.83
C PHE A 120 1.69 -2.80 0.35
N VAL A 121 2.83 -3.00 -0.28
CA VAL A 121 3.11 -2.50 -1.63
C VAL A 121 3.60 -3.64 -2.50
N MET A 122 2.95 -3.84 -3.64
CA MET A 122 3.39 -4.74 -4.70
C MET A 122 3.86 -3.90 -5.89
N THR A 123 5.06 -4.18 -6.36
CA THR A 123 5.74 -3.45 -7.43
C THR A 123 5.64 -4.22 -8.74
N HIS A 124 5.82 -3.53 -9.86
CA HIS A 124 5.96 -4.18 -11.16
C HIS A 124 7.37 -4.76 -11.40
N GLU A 125 8.36 -4.27 -10.68
CA GLU A 125 9.76 -4.71 -10.81
C GLU A 125 10.02 -5.95 -9.94
N LYS A 126 10.47 -7.05 -10.57
CA LYS A 126 10.67 -8.35 -9.92
C LYS A 126 11.73 -8.35 -8.81
N ASP A 127 12.71 -7.47 -8.92
CA ASP A 127 13.83 -7.39 -7.97
C ASP A 127 13.50 -6.56 -6.73
N TYR A 128 12.43 -5.77 -6.78
CA TYR A 128 11.99 -4.88 -5.71
C TYR A 128 10.68 -5.37 -5.10
N GLY A 129 10.54 -5.15 -3.79
CA GLY A 129 9.34 -5.50 -3.05
C GLY A 129 9.00 -7.00 -3.05
N PRO A 130 7.76 -7.35 -2.64
CA PRO A 130 6.80 -6.45 -2.01
C PRO A 130 7.33 -5.80 -0.73
N TYR A 131 6.78 -4.65 -0.36
CA TYR A 131 7.19 -3.90 0.83
C TYR A 131 6.07 -3.83 1.85
N PHE A 132 6.43 -3.70 3.12
CA PHE A 132 5.49 -3.38 4.20
C PHE A 132 6.05 -2.27 5.08
N ILE A 133 5.28 -1.19 5.23
CA ILE A 133 5.58 -0.10 6.14
C ILE A 133 4.56 -0.11 7.26
N GLN A 134 5.02 0.03 8.49
CA GLN A 134 4.17 0.25 9.65
C GLN A 134 4.66 1.47 10.41
N ILE A 135 3.74 2.36 10.76
CA ILE A 135 4.04 3.52 11.58
C ILE A 135 3.80 3.11 13.03
N ASP A 136 4.85 3.16 13.84
CA ASP A 136 4.73 2.98 15.28
C ASP A 136 4.00 4.20 15.88
N GLU A 137 2.99 3.95 16.70
CA GLU A 137 2.24 5.02 17.40
C GLU A 137 3.07 5.72 18.49
N THR A 138 4.29 5.26 18.74
CA THR A 138 5.19 5.87 19.71
C THR A 138 6.00 6.99 19.07
N SER A 139 5.40 8.17 18.90
CA SER A 139 6.03 9.51 18.97
C SER A 139 4.99 10.57 18.61
N GLU A 140 4.07 10.85 19.55
CA GLU A 140 3.48 12.18 19.74
C GLU A 140 4.01 12.76 21.05
#